data_AF-A0A369T330-F1
#
_entry.id   AF-A0A369T330-F1
#
_cell.length_a   1.000
_cell.length_b   1.000
_cell.length_c   1.000
_cell.angle_alpha   90.00
_cell.angle_beta   90.00
_cell.angle_gamma   90.00
#
_symmetry.space_group_name_H-M   'P 1'
#
loop_
_entity.id
_entity.type
_entity.pdbx_description
1 polymer ?
#
loop_
_entity_poly.entity_id
_entity_poly.type
_entity_poly.pdbx_seq_one_letter_code
_entity_poly.pdbx_strand_id
1 'polypeptide(L)' 'EIKEADSALVYLQATPNTSLEEAGSATKLLTEDYLLERVYWGFRIAEDLTEPRITVIVSGVRSPTLEGLLGISATR' A
#
# COMPACT_ATOMS: atom_id res chain seq x y z
N GLU A 1 8.08 9.98 -2.92
CA GLU A 1 8.37 8.68 -2.21
C GLU A 1 7.06 8.10 -1.66
N ILE A 2 6.94 6.82 -1.24
CA ILE A 2 5.66 6.30 -0.66
C ILE A 2 5.21 7.14 0.55
N LYS A 3 6.17 7.68 1.31
CA LYS A 3 5.92 8.59 2.45
C LYS A 3 5.20 9.89 2.08
N GLU A 4 5.12 10.22 0.79
CA GLU A 4 4.44 11.40 0.28
C GLU A 4 3.09 11.05 -0.38
N ALA A 5 2.63 9.80 -0.25
CA ALA A 5 1.34 9.38 -0.77
C ALA A 5 0.20 9.83 0.18
N ASP A 6 -0.94 10.22 -0.38
CA ASP A 6 -2.11 10.60 0.40
C ASP A 6 -2.91 9.38 0.90
N SER A 7 -2.80 8.25 0.18
CA SER A 7 -3.53 7.03 0.49
C SER A 7 -2.93 5.78 -0.17
N ALA A 8 -3.33 4.62 0.34
CA ALA A 8 -2.98 3.32 -0.22
C ALA A 8 -4.16 2.34 -0.24
N LEU A 9 -4.15 1.45 -1.24
CA LEU A 9 -4.94 0.24 -1.29
C LEU A 9 -3.99 -0.97 -1.19
N VAL A 10 -4.24 -1.83 -0.22
CA VAL A 10 -3.45 -3.03 0.04
C VAL A 10 -4.29 -4.25 -0.29
N TYR A 11 -3.72 -5.17 -1.07
CA TYR A 11 -4.30 -6.48 -1.29
C TYR A 11 -3.37 -7.56 -0.77
N LEU A 12 -3.85 -8.28 0.23
CA LEU A 12 -3.12 -9.34 0.92
C LEU A 12 -3.64 -10.69 0.45
N GLN A 13 -2.75 -11.50 -0.11
CA GLN A 13 -3.02 -12.90 -0.41
C GLN A 13 -2.12 -13.74 0.50
N ALA A 14 -2.71 -14.57 1.34
CA ALA A 14 -1.96 -15.35 2.31
C ALA A 14 -2.32 -16.84 2.25
N THR A 15 -1.42 -17.66 2.77
CA THR A 15 -1.64 -19.09 2.90
C THR A 15 -2.75 -19.38 3.92
N PRO A 16 -3.39 -20.57 3.89
CA PRO A 16 -4.43 -20.95 4.85
C PRO A 16 -4.03 -20.88 6.33
N ASN A 17 -2.73 -20.87 6.62
CA ASN A 17 -2.20 -20.80 7.98
C ASN A 17 -2.11 -19.37 8.53
N THR A 18 -2.39 -18.35 7.73
CA THR A 18 -2.31 -16.95 8.14
C THR A 18 -3.64 -16.49 8.74
N SER A 19 -3.57 -15.95 9.95
CA SER A 19 -4.73 -15.36 10.62
C SER A 19 -5.07 -13.97 10.06
N LEU A 20 -6.34 -13.58 10.24
CA LEU A 20 -6.78 -12.22 9.90
C LEU A 20 -6.05 -11.15 10.74
N GLU A 21 -5.68 -11.49 11.97
CA GLU A 21 -4.95 -10.59 12.88
C GLU A 21 -3.52 -10.31 12.39
N GLU A 22 -2.80 -11.35 11.94
CA GLU A 22 -1.48 -11.20 11.31
C GLU A 22 -1.58 -10.36 10.03
N ALA A 23 -2.57 -10.64 9.19
CA ALA A 23 -2.82 -9.88 7.95
C ALA A 23 -3.13 -8.41 8.23
N GLY A 24 -4.01 -8.12 9.19
CA GLY A 24 -4.33 -6.75 9.58
C GLY A 24 -3.14 -6.02 10.20
N SER A 25 -2.31 -6.71 10.97
CA SER A 25 -1.12 -6.12 11.58
C SER A 25 -0.09 -5.68 10.54
N ALA A 26 0.06 -6.41 9.43
CA ALA A 26 0.92 -6.00 8.33
C ALA A 26 0.51 -4.65 7.71
N THR A 27 -0.79 -4.33 7.70
CA THR A 27 -1.28 -3.04 7.17
C THR A 27 -0.98 -1.85 8.09
N LYS A 28 -0.78 -2.08 9.39
CA LYS A 28 -0.43 -1.01 10.35
C LYS A 28 0.92 -0.39 10.05
N LEU A 29 1.83 -1.16 9.45
CA LEU A 29 3.14 -0.66 9.03
C LEU A 29 3.01 0.54 8.06
N LEU A 30 1.98 0.55 7.21
CA LEU A 30 1.72 1.67 6.30
C LEU A 30 1.18 2.91 7.02
N THR A 31 0.39 2.74 8.07
CA THR A 31 -0.13 3.85 8.86
C THR A 31 0.88 4.38 9.87
N GLU A 32 1.72 3.51 10.45
CA GLU A 32 2.66 3.84 11.54
C GLU A 32 4.02 4.31 11.00
N ASP A 33 4.62 3.57 10.07
CA ASP A 33 5.98 3.85 9.59
C ASP A 33 5.98 4.79 8.37
N TYR A 34 4.94 4.71 7.55
CA TYR A 34 4.79 5.52 6.33
C TYR A 34 3.79 6.66 6.49
N LEU A 35 3.18 6.81 7.68
CA LEU A 35 2.28 7.91 8.05
C LEU A 35 1.10 8.10 7.09
N LEU A 36 0.66 7.02 6.43
CA LEU A 36 -0.48 7.08 5.52
C LEU A 36 -1.78 7.15 6.33
N GLU A 37 -2.49 8.27 6.24
CA GLU A 37 -3.74 8.49 6.98
C GLU A 37 -4.89 7.61 6.47
N ARG A 38 -4.88 7.26 5.19
CA ARG A 38 -5.95 6.53 4.51
C ARG A 38 -5.43 5.25 3.86
N VAL A 39 -5.60 4.14 4.57
CA VAL A 39 -5.23 2.80 4.10
C VAL A 39 -6.48 1.93 4.00
N TYR A 40 -6.83 1.56 2.77
CA TYR A 40 -7.85 0.56 2.48
C TYR A 40 -7.18 -0.78 2.25
N TRP A 41 -7.79 -1.88 2.72
CA TRP A 41 -7.20 -3.19 2.52
C TRP A 41 -8.24 -4.27 2.27
N GLY A 42 -7.84 -5.26 1.48
CA GLY A 42 -8.57 -6.48 1.25
C GLY A 42 -7.68 -7.69 1.53
N PHE A 43 -8.30 -8.77 1.97
CA PHE A 43 -7.62 -10.01 2.33
C PHE A 43 -8.27 -11.20 1.62
N ARG A 44 -7.45 -12.10 1.10
CA ARG A 44 -7.87 -13.38 0.53
C ARG A 44 -6.94 -14.50 0.98
N ILE A 45 -7.52 -15.64 1.35
CA ILE A 45 -6.77 -16.89 1.42
C ILE A 45 -6.52 -17.41 0.00
N ALA A 46 -5.30 -17.83 -0.28
CA ALA A 46 -4.89 -18.41 -1.54
C ALA A 46 -4.12 -19.70 -1.26
N GLU A 47 -4.77 -20.83 -1.54
CA GLU A 47 -4.22 -22.18 -1.30
C GLU A 47 -3.07 -22.53 -2.25
N ASP A 48 -2.99 -21.86 -3.39
CA ASP A 48 -1.98 -22.02 -4.42
C ASP A 48 -0.67 -21.27 -4.13
N LEU A 49 -0.64 -20.46 -3.07
CA LEU A 49 0.55 -19.72 -2.69
C LEU A 49 1.44 -20.51 -1.72
N THR A 50 2.73 -20.58 -2.03
CA THR A 50 3.76 -21.07 -1.11
C THR A 50 4.18 -20.01 -0.08
N GLU A 51 4.01 -18.72 -0.41
CA GLU A 51 4.37 -17.58 0.42
C GLU A 51 3.33 -16.45 0.30
N PRO A 52 3.13 -15.61 1.35
CA PRO A 52 2.24 -14.47 1.26
C PRO A 52 2.64 -13.50 0.13
N ARG A 53 1.64 -13.01 -0.60
CA ARG A 53 1.81 -11.98 -1.63
C ARG A 53 1.08 -10.71 -1.22
N ILE A 54 1.80 -9.60 -1.26
CA ILE A 54 1.28 -8.28 -0.92
C ILE A 54 1.35 -7.39 -2.16
N THR A 55 0.21 -6.85 -2.57
CA THR A 55 0.15 -5.79 -3.57
C THR A 55 -0.22 -4.49 -2.89
N VAL A 56 0.59 -3.45 -3.09
CA VAL A 56 0.33 -2.10 -2.57
C VAL A 56 0.17 -1.15 -3.75
N ILE A 57 -0.95 -0.47 -3.80
CA ILE A 57 -1.23 0.60 -4.76
C ILE A 57 -1.31 1.90 -3.97
N VAL A 58 -0.40 2.83 -4.26
CA VAL A 58 -0.36 4.15 -3.62
C VAL A 58 -0.92 5.21 -4.55
N SER A 59 -1.60 6.21 -3.99
CA SER A 59 -2.15 7.33 -4.75
C SER A 59 -1.87 8.68 -4.07
N GLY A 60 -1.94 9.76 -4.84
CA GLY A 60 -1.52 11.10 -4.37
C GLY A 60 -0.01 11.27 -4.25
N VAL A 61 0.79 10.38 -4.85
CA VAL A 61 2.25 10.44 -4.78
C VAL A 61 2.76 11.65 -5.55
N ARG A 62 3.51 12.53 -4.89
CA ARG A 62 4.33 13.53 -5.57
C ARG A 62 5.60 12.90 -6.11
N SER A 63 5.92 13.23 -7.35
CA SER A 63 7.10 12.71 -8.01
C SER A 63 7.67 13.80 -8.90
N PRO A 64 8.83 14.37 -8.54
CA PRO A 64 9.49 15.38 -9.38
C PRO A 64 9.72 14.89 -10.81
N THR A 65 9.91 13.58 -10.99
CA THR A 65 10.04 12.96 -12.32
C THR A 65 8.72 13.01 -13.09
N LEU A 66 7.60 12.65 -12.46
CA LEU A 66 6.28 12.72 -13.12
C LEU A 66 5.85 14.16 -13.33
N GLU A 67 6.07 15.05 -12.36
CA GLU A 67 5.77 16.48 -12.47
C GLU A 67 6.56 17.13 -13.61
N GLY A 68 7.85 16.81 -13.74
CA GLY A 68 8.69 17.24 -14.85
C GLY A 68 8.25 16.69 -16.21
N LEU A 69 7.86 15.41 -16.27
CA LEU A 69 7.35 14.78 -17.51
C LEU A 69 5.98 15.32 -17.93
N LEU A 70 5.13 15.66 -16.96
CA LEU A 70 3.76 16.13 -17.19
C LEU A 70 3.68 17.66 -17.35
N GLY A 71 4.78 18.39 -17.11
CA GLY A 71 4.83 19.86 -17.19
C GLY A 71 3.96 20.55 -16.13
N ILE A 72 3.57 19.82 -15.08
CA ILE A 72 2.73 20.34 -13.99
C ILE A 72 3.68 21.00 -13.00
N SER A 73 3.93 22.29 -13.19
CA SER A 73 4.64 23.07 -12.17
C SER A 73 3.79 23.08 -10.92
N ALA A 74 4.31 22.57 -9.80
CA ALA A 74 3.64 22.57 -8.51
C ALA A 74 3.47 24.00 -8.00
N THR A 75 2.47 24.72 -8.51
CA THR A 75 2.03 26.00 -7.97
C THR A 75 1.16 25.73 -6.75
N ARG A 76 1.61 26.32 -5.64
CA ARG A 76 1.05 26.20 -4.30
C ARG A 76 -0.29 26.90 -4.17
#